data_AF-A0A414ADM4-F1
#
_entry.id   AF-A0A414ADM4-F1
#
_cell.length_a   1.000
_cell.length_b   1.000
_cell.length_c   1.000
_cell.angle_alpha   90.00
_cell.angle_beta   90.00
_cell.angle_gamma   90.00
#
_symmetry.space_group_name_H-M   'P 1'
#
loop_
_entity.id
_entity.type
_entity.pdbx_description
1 polymer ?
#
loop_
_entity_poly.entity_id
_entity_poly.type
_entity_poly.pdbx_seq_one_letter_code
_entity_poly.pdbx_strand_id
1 'polypeptide(L)'
;MTVAELKEMIDSNDWDIEYSRFGIRIQEQPFELGAMDHNSKVWIDEDETDEELNGVCAIDLNAPEAAESLNGNGYFGSYIALIASNSYEYGFDAGEVILKDAEVLYIIK
;
A
#
# COMPACT_ATOMS: atom_id res chain seq x y z
N MET A 1 -7.39 -12.85 -5.67
CA MET A 1 -6.09 -12.26 -5.36
C MET A 1 -5.56 -12.88 -4.09
N THR A 2 -4.45 -13.56 -4.18
CA THR A 2 -3.61 -13.96 -3.06
C THR A 2 -2.28 -13.22 -3.16
N VAL A 3 -1.50 -13.21 -2.07
CA VAL A 3 -0.13 -12.65 -2.11
C VAL A 3 0.73 -13.35 -3.18
N ALA A 4 0.54 -14.66 -3.38
CA ALA A 4 1.28 -15.41 -4.39
C ALA A 4 0.89 -14.97 -5.82
N GLU A 5 -0.40 -14.79 -6.10
CA GLU A 5 -0.89 -14.28 -7.39
C GLU A 5 -0.37 -12.86 -7.68
N LEU A 6 -0.30 -11.99 -6.66
CA LEU A 6 0.27 -10.65 -6.82
C LEU A 6 1.76 -10.69 -7.12
N LYS A 7 2.52 -11.57 -6.46
CA LYS A 7 3.96 -11.74 -6.71
C LYS A 7 4.23 -12.26 -8.13
N GLU A 8 3.47 -13.26 -8.58
CA GLU A 8 3.56 -13.75 -9.95
C GLU A 8 3.24 -12.66 -10.97
N MET A 9 2.25 -11.79 -10.68
CA MET A 9 1.93 -10.65 -11.53
C MET A 9 3.07 -9.61 -11.56
N ILE A 10 3.68 -9.31 -10.41
CA ILE A 10 4.84 -8.40 -10.33
C ILE A 10 5.98 -8.93 -11.20
N ASP A 11 6.35 -10.20 -11.01
CA ASP A 11 7.43 -10.85 -11.76
C ASP A 11 7.12 -10.87 -13.27
N SER A 12 5.86 -11.12 -13.65
CA SER A 12 5.45 -11.19 -15.07
C SER A 12 5.44 -9.84 -15.79
N ASN A 13 5.36 -8.74 -15.04
CA ASN A 13 5.37 -7.37 -15.58
C ASN A 13 6.74 -6.68 -15.39
N ASP A 14 7.74 -7.38 -14.87
CA ASP A 14 9.07 -6.84 -14.56
C ASP A 14 9.02 -5.60 -13.62
N TRP A 15 7.96 -5.46 -12.82
CA TRP A 15 7.80 -4.28 -11.95
C TRP A 15 8.84 -4.24 -10.83
N ASP A 16 9.38 -5.39 -10.43
CA ASP A 16 10.45 -5.49 -9.44
C ASP A 16 11.80 -4.96 -9.93
N ILE A 17 11.93 -4.67 -11.24
CA ILE A 17 13.07 -3.95 -11.81
C ILE A 17 12.94 -2.44 -11.56
N GLU A 18 11.71 -1.90 -11.59
CA GLU A 18 11.43 -0.47 -11.46
C GLU A 18 11.20 -0.04 -10.00
N TYR A 19 10.56 -0.89 -9.21
CA TYR A 19 10.15 -0.61 -7.85
C TYR A 19 10.85 -1.52 -6.85
N SER A 20 11.38 -0.92 -5.78
CA SER A 20 12.03 -1.66 -4.69
C SER A 20 11.06 -2.14 -3.62
N ARG A 21 9.81 -1.67 -3.63
CA ARG A 21 8.81 -1.98 -2.62
C ARG A 21 7.40 -1.97 -3.16
N PHE A 22 6.60 -2.91 -2.66
CA PHE A 22 5.20 -3.11 -2.98
C PHE A 22 4.39 -3.20 -1.70
N GLY A 23 3.20 -2.60 -1.71
CA GLY A 23 2.28 -2.62 -0.58
C GLY A 23 0.84 -2.76 -1.03
N ILE A 24 0.01 -3.27 -0.12
CA ILE A 24 -1.45 -3.32 -0.27
C ILE A 24 -2.02 -2.10 0.43
N ARG A 25 -2.68 -1.24 -0.34
CA ARG A 25 -3.41 -0.08 0.18
C ARG A 25 -4.89 -0.41 0.23
N ILE A 26 -5.52 -0.07 1.35
CA ILE A 26 -6.97 -0.03 1.51
C ILE A 26 -7.34 1.42 1.77
N GLN A 27 -8.40 1.90 1.11
CA GLN A 27 -8.93 3.24 1.39
C GLN A 27 -10.43 3.33 1.09
N GLU A 28 -11.06 4.41 1.56
CA GLU A 28 -12.50 4.65 1.37
C GLU A 28 -12.87 5.16 -0.03
N GLN A 29 -11.92 5.75 -0.76
CA GLN A 29 -12.12 6.27 -2.11
C GLN A 29 -11.61 5.30 -3.19
N PRO A 30 -12.24 5.25 -4.39
CA PRO A 30 -11.73 4.46 -5.50
C PRO A 30 -10.29 4.83 -5.88
N PHE A 31 -9.57 3.86 -6.44
CA PHE A 31 -8.24 4.10 -7.02
C PHE A 31 -8.32 4.43 -8.51
N GLU A 32 -7.31 5.14 -8.99
CA GLU A 32 -6.97 5.29 -10.39
C GLU A 32 -5.56 4.72 -10.60
N LEU A 33 -5.30 4.13 -11.77
CA LEU A 33 -3.96 3.62 -12.10
C LEU A 33 -2.99 4.77 -12.30
N GLY A 34 -1.75 4.59 -11.87
CA GLY A 34 -0.69 5.59 -11.98
C GLY A 34 -0.40 6.32 -10.66
N ALA A 35 0.30 7.44 -10.77
CA ALA A 35 0.88 8.15 -9.63
C ALA A 35 -0.20 8.65 -8.64
N MET A 36 0.09 8.50 -7.35
CA MET A 36 -0.71 9.06 -6.27
C MET A 36 -0.18 10.44 -5.87
N ASP A 37 -1.08 11.37 -5.54
CA ASP A 37 -0.76 12.78 -5.30
C ASP A 37 -1.05 13.25 -3.85
N HIS A 38 -1.21 12.31 -2.93
CA HIS A 38 -1.48 12.58 -1.52
C HIS A 38 -0.55 11.82 -0.58
N ASN A 39 -0.45 12.30 0.65
CA ASN A 39 0.20 11.63 1.76
C ASN A 39 -0.84 11.06 2.74
N SER A 40 -0.46 10.01 3.48
CA SER A 40 -1.28 9.50 4.58
C SER A 40 -1.13 10.36 5.83
N LYS A 41 -2.18 10.42 6.65
CA LYS A 41 -2.18 11.12 7.94
C LYS A 41 -1.50 10.28 9.03
N VAL A 42 -0.98 10.96 10.04
CA VAL A 42 -0.60 10.34 11.31
C VAL A 42 -1.86 10.17 12.16
N TRP A 43 -2.00 9.01 12.79
CA TRP A 43 -3.12 8.68 13.69
C TRP A 43 -2.59 8.39 15.10
N ILE A 44 -3.30 8.85 16.11
CA ILE A 44 -2.99 8.60 17.52
C ILE A 44 -4.27 8.15 18.21
N ASP A 45 -4.26 6.97 18.83
CA ASP A 45 -5.42 6.39 19.54
C ASP A 45 -6.71 6.40 18.70
N GLU A 46 -6.61 6.03 17.41
CA GLU A 46 -7.70 6.02 16.42
C GLU A 46 -8.23 7.41 16.01
N ASP A 47 -7.63 8.49 16.49
CA ASP A 47 -7.94 9.85 16.05
C ASP A 47 -6.95 10.32 14.97
N GLU A 48 -7.49 10.84 13.86
CA GLU A 48 -6.70 11.48 12.81
C GLU A 48 -6.09 12.78 13.35
N THR A 49 -4.80 13.00 13.08
CA THR A 49 -4.10 14.24 13.44
C THR A 49 -3.95 15.17 12.22
N ASP A 50 -3.56 16.42 12.48
CA ASP A 50 -3.23 17.37 11.41
C ASP A 50 -1.90 17.03 10.68
N GLU A 51 -1.09 16.12 11.24
CA GLU A 51 0.22 15.76 10.70
C GLU A 51 0.11 14.74 9.55
N GLU A 52 1.01 14.88 8.58
CA GLU A 52 1.12 13.97 7.43
C GLU A 52 2.43 13.18 7.51
N LEU A 53 2.34 11.92 7.11
CA LEU A 53 3.49 11.10 6.77
C LEU A 53 4.13 11.63 5.48
N ASN A 54 5.40 11.29 5.27
CA ASN A 54 6.08 11.61 4.02
C ASN A 54 5.85 10.52 2.97
N GLY A 55 4.59 10.20 2.68
CA GLY A 55 4.19 9.19 1.69
C GLY A 55 2.84 8.55 1.98
N VAL A 56 2.50 7.57 1.16
CA VAL A 56 1.28 6.76 1.28
C VAL A 56 1.57 5.51 2.12
N CYS A 57 0.78 5.33 3.16
CA CYS A 57 0.87 4.19 4.05
C CYS A 57 0.21 2.95 3.43
N ALA A 58 0.85 1.79 3.50
CA ALA A 58 0.33 0.51 3.02
C ALA A 58 0.86 -0.64 3.87
N ILE A 59 0.32 -1.84 3.65
CA ILE A 59 0.87 -3.06 4.24
C ILE A 59 1.88 -3.67 3.27
N ASP A 60 3.15 -3.82 3.68
CA ASP A 60 4.22 -4.40 2.86
C ASP A 60 3.79 -5.79 2.38
N LEU A 61 3.85 -6.02 1.06
CA LEU A 61 3.44 -7.28 0.44
C LEU A 61 4.21 -8.51 0.96
N ASN A 62 5.39 -8.30 1.56
CA ASN A 62 6.19 -9.34 2.19
C ASN A 62 5.90 -9.54 3.68
N ALA A 63 5.08 -8.69 4.28
CA ALA A 63 4.65 -8.84 5.66
C ALA A 63 3.57 -9.94 5.79
N PRO A 64 3.49 -10.65 6.92
CA PRO A 64 2.45 -11.65 7.14
C PRO A 64 1.02 -11.05 7.10
N GLU A 65 0.87 -9.76 7.45
CA GLU A 65 -0.38 -9.01 7.45
C GLU A 65 -0.97 -8.83 6.04
N ALA A 66 -0.15 -8.91 4.98
CA ALA A 66 -0.56 -8.71 3.60
C ALA A 66 -1.74 -9.60 3.17
N ALA A 67 -1.74 -10.86 3.63
CA ALA A 67 -2.81 -11.80 3.29
C ALA A 67 -4.17 -11.35 3.85
N GLU A 68 -4.17 -10.79 5.06
CA GLU A 68 -5.38 -10.27 5.69
C GLU A 68 -5.82 -8.93 5.06
N SER A 69 -4.89 -8.11 4.60
CA SER A 69 -5.22 -6.87 3.88
C SER A 69 -5.92 -7.09 2.56
N LEU A 70 -5.61 -8.18 1.86
CA LEU A 70 -6.38 -8.58 0.67
C LEU A 70 -7.84 -8.95 1.00
N ASN A 71 -8.13 -9.30 2.25
CA ASN A 71 -9.49 -9.54 2.73
C ASN A 71 -10.18 -8.26 3.24
N GLY A 72 -9.50 -7.10 3.17
CA GLY A 72 -10.02 -5.81 3.63
C GLY A 72 -9.72 -5.51 5.11
N ASN A 73 -8.77 -6.21 5.72
CA ASN A 73 -8.35 -5.96 7.11
C ASN A 73 -7.10 -5.06 7.18
N GLY A 74 -6.94 -4.28 8.24
CA GLY A 74 -5.74 -3.48 8.51
C GLY A 74 -5.96 -1.97 8.43
N TYR A 75 -6.63 -1.47 7.39
CA TYR A 75 -7.03 -0.06 7.29
C TYR A 75 -8.51 0.11 6.97
N PHE A 76 -9.04 1.30 7.27
CA PHE A 76 -10.39 1.69 6.92
C PHE A 76 -10.58 1.79 5.41
N GLY A 77 -11.70 1.26 4.91
CA GLY A 77 -12.05 1.36 3.51
C GLY A 77 -12.58 0.07 2.92
N SER A 78 -12.78 0.10 1.60
CA SER A 78 -13.29 -1.05 0.85
C SER A 78 -12.68 -1.22 -0.52
N TYR A 79 -12.02 -0.18 -1.03
CA TYR A 79 -11.21 -0.23 -2.24
C TYR A 79 -9.83 -0.73 -1.86
N ILE A 80 -9.30 -1.64 -2.68
CA ILE A 80 -8.02 -2.29 -2.41
C ILE A 80 -7.17 -2.22 -3.68
N ALA A 81 -5.91 -1.83 -3.53
CA ALA A 81 -4.96 -1.78 -4.64
C ALA A 81 -3.56 -2.26 -4.23
N LEU A 82 -2.83 -2.78 -5.22
CA LEU A 82 -1.39 -2.92 -5.17
C LEU A 82 -0.76 -1.59 -5.56
N ILE A 83 0.04 -1.04 -4.65
CA ILE A 83 0.82 0.16 -4.89
C ILE A 83 2.31 -0.13 -4.75
N ALA A 84 3.15 0.67 -5.40
CA ALA A 84 4.59 0.48 -5.38
C ALA A 84 5.34 1.81 -5.34
N SER A 85 6.59 1.76 -4.90
CA SER A 85 7.50 2.90 -4.94
C SER A 85 8.95 2.40 -4.87
N ASN A 86 9.88 3.20 -5.34
CA ASN A 86 11.31 2.96 -5.18
C ASN A 86 11.91 3.66 -3.94
N SER A 87 11.14 4.52 -3.27
CA SER A 87 11.52 5.24 -2.06
C SER A 87 10.53 4.97 -0.93
N TYR A 88 11.00 4.31 0.12
CA TYR A 88 10.12 3.92 1.23
C TYR A 88 10.83 3.98 2.58
N GLU A 89 10.02 3.98 3.62
CA GLU A 89 10.43 3.72 5.00
C GLU A 89 9.40 2.85 5.71
N TYR A 90 9.80 2.20 6.80
CA TYR A 90 8.85 1.42 7.60
C TYR A 90 8.14 2.33 8.60
N GLY A 91 6.84 2.11 8.75
CA GLY A 91 6.01 2.83 9.71
C GLY A 91 6.12 2.27 11.13
N PHE A 92 5.16 2.63 11.97
CA PHE A 92 5.11 2.21 13.36
C PHE A 92 4.35 0.89 13.52
N ASP A 93 3.35 0.65 12.69
CA ASP A 93 2.48 -0.53 12.80
C ASP A 93 3.12 -1.78 12.16
N ALA A 94 2.68 -2.95 12.63
CA ALA A 94 3.17 -4.23 12.12
C ALA A 94 2.86 -4.38 10.63
N GLY A 95 3.92 -4.57 9.82
CA GLY A 95 3.80 -4.68 8.37
C GLY A 95 3.62 -3.36 7.63
N GLU A 96 3.58 -2.22 8.34
CA GLU A 96 3.38 -0.90 7.73
C GLU A 96 4.60 -0.44 6.92
N VAL A 97 4.34 0.05 5.72
CA VAL A 97 5.31 0.71 4.86
C VAL A 97 4.77 2.05 4.36
N ILE A 98 5.63 3.06 4.33
CA ILE A 98 5.32 4.41 3.85
C ILE A 98 6.06 4.61 2.52
N LEU A 99 5.30 4.75 1.43
CA LEU A 99 5.79 4.86 0.06
C LEU A 99 5.75 6.32 -0.39
N LYS A 100 6.91 6.96 -0.64
CA LYS A 100 7.02 8.43 -0.77
C LYS A 100 6.45 8.98 -2.08
N ASP A 101 6.57 8.19 -3.13
CA ASP A 101 6.18 8.47 -4.52
C ASP A 101 5.40 7.26 -5.05
N ALA A 102 4.30 6.94 -4.36
CA ALA A 102 3.52 5.75 -4.63
C ALA A 102 2.81 5.79 -5.99
N GLU A 103 2.84 4.66 -6.69
CA GLU A 103 2.10 4.42 -7.92
C GLU A 103 1.13 3.25 -7.74
N VAL A 104 -0.10 3.43 -8.20
CA VAL A 104 -1.10 2.36 -8.27
C VAL A 104 -0.84 1.52 -9.51
N LEU A 105 -0.37 0.29 -9.31
CA LEU A 105 -0.06 -0.64 -10.39
C LEU A 105 -1.27 -1.51 -10.75
N TYR A 106 -2.10 -1.85 -9.76
CA TYR A 106 -3.21 -2.76 -9.98
C TYR A 106 -4.34 -2.56 -8.95
N ILE A 107 -5.58 -2.51 -9.44
CA ILE A 107 -6.79 -2.38 -8.63
C ILE A 107 -7.39 -3.77 -8.39
N ILE A 108 -7.54 -4.13 -7.11
CA ILE A 108 -7.99 -5.45 -6.67
C ILE A 108 -9.50 -5.48 -6.45
N LYS A 109 -10.04 -4.43 -5.82
CA LYS A 109 -11.46 -4.29 -5.47
C LYS A 109 -11.87 -2.83 -5.46
#